data_AF-A0A1F5BXD8-F1
#
_entry.id   AF-A0A1F5BXD8-F1
#
_cell.length_a   1.000
_cell.length_b   1.000
_cell.length_c   1.000
_cell.angle_alpha   90.00
_cell.angle_beta   90.00
_cell.angle_gamma   90.00
#
_symmetry.space_group_name_H-M   'P 1'
#
loop_
_entity.id
_entity.type
_entity.pdbx_description
1 polymer ?
#
loop_
_entity_poly.entity_id
_entity_poly.type
_entity_poly.pdbx_seq_one_letter_code
_entity_poly.pdbx_strand_id
1 'polypeptide(L)'
;MPSAALFSQGFIAGIWTAPFSAAETSGLFQDHAGWMVQEAGAPKVCYRNWGKKIYALDTTLPDVKEWLGQTFSALRRMGFSYFKVDFLFAAAMPGERAERATPIQAYREGMKTIRQAVGDGFILGCGAPLLPSAGFVEGMRIGEDTAPHWDTKRGAFQGPNAYSALKNSIMRSFLHRKLWLNDPDCLLLRSQDISLTPNERELYALAAGALDNMIIESDDLALVDERGRKLLRKAIALQGGRVNVRGLMGDDFYLIRSQGGPAGEVRLIANLSDRSNQYNSFEVPPRSARFL
;
A
#
# COMPACT_ATOMS: atom_id res chain seq x y z
N MET A 1 -8.31 25.83 -7.77
CA MET A 1 -7.57 24.55 -7.92
C MET A 1 -8.17 23.54 -6.93
N PRO A 2 -8.35 22.25 -7.30
CA PRO A 2 -8.95 21.24 -6.41
C PRO A 2 -8.28 21.12 -5.04
N SER A 3 -6.96 21.35 -4.99
CA SER A 3 -6.20 21.37 -3.73
C SER A 3 -6.59 22.52 -2.80
N ALA A 4 -7.03 23.66 -3.33
CA ALA A 4 -7.45 24.82 -2.53
C ALA A 4 -8.68 24.53 -1.65
N ALA A 5 -9.59 23.65 -2.09
CA ALA A 5 -10.75 23.24 -1.31
C ALA A 5 -10.32 22.40 -0.09
N LEU A 6 -9.39 21.46 -0.26
CA LEU A 6 -8.86 20.63 0.83
C LEU A 6 -8.07 21.45 1.85
N PHE A 7 -7.26 22.41 1.39
CA PHE A 7 -6.48 23.28 2.26
C PHE A 7 -7.36 24.16 3.14
N SER A 8 -8.48 24.65 2.59
CA SER A 8 -9.43 25.49 3.35
C SER A 8 -10.10 24.76 4.51
N GLN A 9 -10.08 23.42 4.51
CA GLN A 9 -10.66 22.57 5.55
C GLN A 9 -9.61 21.97 6.51
N GLY A 10 -8.34 22.35 6.37
CA GLY A 10 -7.27 21.91 7.28
C GLY A 10 -6.69 20.51 7.00
N PHE A 11 -7.03 19.90 5.86
CA PHE A 11 -6.47 18.59 5.47
C PHE A 11 -5.13 18.73 4.75
N ILE A 12 -4.27 17.73 4.93
CA ILE A 12 -3.10 17.50 4.07
C ILE A 12 -3.60 16.93 2.73
N ALA A 13 -3.28 17.60 1.62
CA ALA A 13 -3.67 17.12 0.30
C ALA A 13 -2.75 15.97 -0.15
N GLY A 14 -3.37 14.84 -0.48
CA GLY A 14 -2.72 13.68 -1.08
C GLY A 14 -3.13 13.45 -2.53
N ILE A 15 -2.24 12.85 -3.34
CA ILE A 15 -2.52 12.46 -4.72
C ILE A 15 -1.94 11.09 -5.05
N TRP A 16 -2.64 10.36 -5.94
CA TRP A 16 -2.19 9.08 -6.49
C TRP A 16 -1.64 9.27 -7.91
N THR A 17 -0.57 8.55 -8.23
CA THR A 17 -0.02 8.44 -9.59
C THR A 17 0.56 7.04 -9.83
N ALA A 18 0.63 6.60 -11.09
CA ALA A 18 1.47 5.47 -11.51
C ALA A 18 2.67 6.02 -12.32
N PRO A 19 3.72 6.55 -11.66
CA PRO A 19 4.62 7.52 -12.27
C PRO A 19 5.54 6.95 -13.34
N PHE A 20 5.73 5.63 -13.35
CA PHE A 20 6.59 4.94 -14.31
C PHE A 20 5.79 4.29 -15.45
N SER A 21 4.51 4.61 -15.58
CA SER A 21 3.56 3.90 -16.44
C SER A 21 2.88 4.83 -17.42
N ALA A 22 2.86 4.43 -18.70
CA ALA A 22 2.18 5.14 -19.78
C ALA A 22 1.23 4.19 -20.51
N ALA A 23 -0.05 4.56 -20.62
CA ALA A 23 -1.01 3.77 -21.38
C ALA A 23 -0.83 3.97 -22.89
N GLU A 24 -1.18 2.95 -23.69
CA GLU A 24 -1.13 3.03 -25.17
C GLU A 24 -1.97 4.19 -25.78
N THR A 25 -2.89 4.73 -24.98
CA THR A 25 -3.79 5.85 -25.36
C THR A 25 -3.40 7.19 -24.72
N SER A 26 -2.27 7.26 -24.00
CA SER A 26 -1.81 8.49 -23.36
C SER A 26 -1.03 9.36 -24.34
N GLY A 27 -1.15 10.68 -24.23
CA GLY A 27 -0.32 11.62 -25.01
C GLY A 27 1.17 11.36 -24.82
N LEU A 28 1.61 11.10 -23.57
CA LEU A 28 2.99 10.74 -23.27
C LEU A 28 3.51 9.56 -24.12
N PHE A 29 2.71 8.51 -24.28
CA PHE A 29 3.10 7.38 -25.11
C PHE A 29 3.05 7.70 -26.61
N GLN A 30 2.02 8.41 -27.05
CA GLN A 30 1.85 8.77 -28.47
C GLN A 30 2.94 9.71 -28.97
N ASP A 31 3.35 10.66 -28.13
CA ASP A 31 4.35 11.67 -28.47
C ASP A 31 5.78 11.18 -28.20
N HIS A 32 5.96 10.25 -27.25
CA HIS A 32 7.28 9.80 -26.79
C HIS A 32 7.39 8.27 -26.64
N ALA A 33 7.00 7.49 -27.67
CA ALA A 33 7.14 6.04 -27.65
C ALA A 33 8.58 5.54 -27.41
N GLY A 34 9.59 6.32 -27.84
CA GLY A 34 11.01 6.04 -27.60
C GLY A 34 11.46 6.20 -26.14
N TRP A 35 10.64 6.81 -25.28
CA TRP A 35 10.91 6.91 -23.84
C TRP A 35 10.55 5.63 -23.08
N MET A 36 9.92 4.65 -23.73
CA MET A 36 9.54 3.40 -23.08
C MET A 36 10.69 2.39 -23.08
N VAL A 37 10.68 1.48 -22.12
CA VAL A 37 11.51 0.27 -22.17
C VAL A 37 11.14 -0.54 -23.41
N GLN A 38 12.15 -0.97 -24.17
CA GLN A 38 11.99 -1.61 -25.48
C GLN A 38 12.24 -3.14 -25.41
N GLU A 39 11.80 -3.84 -26.46
CA GLU A 39 12.16 -5.22 -26.76
C GLU A 39 12.21 -5.38 -28.27
N ALA A 40 13.36 -5.79 -28.81
CA ALA A 40 13.58 -5.89 -30.26
C ALA A 40 13.24 -4.59 -31.01
N GLY A 41 13.58 -3.44 -30.42
CA GLY A 41 13.38 -2.11 -31.02
C GLY A 41 11.93 -1.59 -31.02
N ALA A 42 11.02 -2.21 -30.27
CA ALA A 42 9.65 -1.72 -30.09
C ALA A 42 9.26 -1.60 -28.59
N PRO A 43 8.34 -0.69 -28.21
CA PRO A 43 7.93 -0.54 -26.82
C PRO A 43 7.39 -1.86 -26.26
N LYS A 44 7.98 -2.32 -25.15
CA LYS A 44 7.60 -3.57 -24.50
C LYS A 44 6.39 -3.34 -23.60
N VAL A 45 5.34 -4.13 -23.81
CA VAL A 45 4.18 -4.10 -22.90
C VAL A 45 4.62 -4.57 -21.51
N CYS A 46 4.45 -3.72 -20.50
CA CYS A 46 4.80 -4.02 -19.13
C CYS A 46 3.69 -4.83 -18.43
N TYR A 47 2.46 -4.34 -18.53
CA TYR A 47 1.28 -5.00 -17.98
C TYR A 47 0.01 -4.54 -18.71
N ARG A 48 -1.12 -5.16 -18.37
CA ARG A 48 -2.44 -4.74 -18.85
C ARG A 48 -3.30 -4.36 -17.67
N ASN A 49 -3.85 -3.16 -17.70
CA ASN A 49 -4.81 -2.68 -16.72
C ASN A 49 -5.68 -1.59 -17.35
N TRP A 50 -6.82 -1.27 -16.73
CA TRP A 50 -7.79 -0.29 -17.26
C TRP A 50 -8.20 -0.56 -18.72
N GLY A 51 -8.27 -1.83 -19.10
CA GLY A 51 -8.58 -2.28 -20.46
C GLY A 51 -7.52 -1.93 -21.52
N LYS A 52 -6.31 -1.53 -21.11
CA LYS A 52 -5.26 -1.00 -21.98
C LYS A 52 -3.92 -1.71 -21.77
N LYS A 53 -3.07 -1.70 -22.79
CA LYS A 53 -1.63 -1.99 -22.65
C LYS A 53 -0.97 -0.82 -21.93
N ILE A 54 -0.15 -1.14 -20.94
CA ILE A 54 0.66 -0.17 -20.21
C ILE A 54 2.13 -0.46 -20.49
N TYR A 55 2.87 0.59 -20.82
CA TYR A 55 4.30 0.60 -21.09
C TYR A 55 5.04 1.23 -19.90
N ALA A 56 6.29 0.86 -19.68
CA ALA A 56 7.10 1.47 -18.63
C ALA A 56 8.06 2.51 -19.20
N LEU A 57 8.19 3.63 -18.51
CA LEU A 57 9.20 4.64 -18.80
C LEU A 57 10.62 4.08 -18.54
N ASP A 58 11.53 4.37 -19.45
CA ASP A 58 12.96 4.14 -19.26
C ASP A 58 13.55 5.29 -18.44
N THR A 59 13.62 5.08 -17.13
CA THR A 59 14.17 6.03 -16.16
C THR A 59 15.69 6.23 -16.26
N THR A 60 16.37 5.60 -17.23
CA THR A 60 17.78 5.91 -17.52
C THR A 60 17.94 7.14 -18.41
N LEU A 61 16.92 7.45 -19.24
CA LEU A 61 16.92 8.60 -20.14
C LEU A 61 16.89 9.93 -19.36
N PRO A 62 17.76 10.91 -19.72
CA PRO A 62 17.72 12.25 -19.14
C PRO A 62 16.35 12.92 -19.27
N ASP A 63 15.74 12.89 -20.46
CA ASP A 63 14.46 13.56 -20.71
C ASP A 63 13.31 12.98 -19.88
N VAL A 64 13.31 11.65 -19.67
CA VAL A 64 12.33 10.97 -18.80
C VAL A 64 12.51 11.43 -17.35
N LYS A 65 13.75 11.53 -16.87
CA LYS A 65 14.05 12.01 -15.51
C LYS A 65 13.65 13.48 -15.35
N GLU A 66 13.91 14.32 -16.34
CA GLU A 66 13.50 15.71 -16.34
C GLU A 66 11.97 15.84 -16.29
N TRP A 67 11.26 15.16 -17.18
CA TRP A 67 9.79 15.17 -17.22
C TRP A 67 9.17 14.68 -15.89
N LEU A 68 9.71 13.60 -15.34
CA LEU A 68 9.26 13.04 -14.06
C LEU A 68 9.51 14.03 -12.91
N GLY A 69 10.71 14.61 -12.85
CA GLY A 69 11.06 15.62 -11.84
C GLY A 69 10.17 16.85 -11.92
N GLN A 70 9.98 17.41 -13.12
CA GLN A 70 9.10 18.56 -13.34
C GLN A 70 7.65 18.28 -12.94
N THR A 71 7.14 17.07 -13.24
CA THR A 71 5.78 16.64 -12.90
C THR A 71 5.59 16.63 -11.37
N PHE A 72 6.48 15.97 -10.62
CA PHE A 72 6.36 15.90 -9.17
C PHE A 72 6.64 17.23 -8.48
N SER A 73 7.58 18.04 -8.99
CA SER A 73 7.79 19.40 -8.49
C SER A 73 6.58 20.31 -8.76
N ALA A 74 5.87 20.12 -9.88
CA ALA A 74 4.62 20.83 -10.15
C ALA A 74 3.53 20.44 -9.13
N LEU A 75 3.34 19.14 -8.86
CA LEU A 75 2.42 18.68 -7.82
C LEU A 75 2.77 19.26 -6.45
N ARG A 76 4.08 19.31 -6.10
CA ARG A 76 4.54 19.93 -4.86
C ARG A 76 4.19 21.42 -4.80
N ARG A 77 4.40 22.17 -5.89
CA ARG A 77 4.00 23.59 -5.99
C ARG A 77 2.48 23.80 -5.91
N MET A 78 1.68 22.83 -6.33
CA MET A 78 0.22 22.84 -6.15
C MET A 78 -0.24 22.56 -4.71
N GLY A 79 0.72 22.26 -3.81
CA GLY A 79 0.54 22.10 -2.38
C GLY A 79 0.34 20.65 -1.91
N PHE A 80 0.47 19.66 -2.79
CA PHE A 80 0.43 18.26 -2.36
C PHE A 80 1.65 17.93 -1.48
N SER A 81 1.41 17.20 -0.39
CA SER A 81 2.47 16.75 0.53
C SER A 81 2.38 15.27 0.88
N TYR A 82 1.38 14.55 0.35
CA TYR A 82 1.27 13.11 0.42
C TYR A 82 1.15 12.52 -0.99
N PHE A 83 2.05 11.61 -1.36
CA PHE A 83 2.18 11.07 -2.71
C PHE A 83 2.08 9.55 -2.66
N LYS A 84 0.92 8.99 -3.06
CA LYS A 84 0.80 7.55 -3.32
C LYS A 84 1.31 7.29 -4.73
N VAL A 85 2.44 6.62 -4.85
CA VAL A 85 3.11 6.31 -6.12
C VAL A 85 3.07 4.81 -6.36
N ASP A 86 2.41 4.40 -7.43
CA ASP A 86 1.90 3.04 -7.62
C ASP A 86 2.44 2.39 -8.90
N PHE A 87 2.24 1.08 -9.04
CA PHE A 87 2.76 0.27 -10.15
C PHE A 87 4.28 0.46 -10.34
N LEU A 88 5.00 0.70 -9.24
CA LEU A 88 6.42 1.07 -9.28
C LEU A 88 7.31 -0.03 -9.87
N PHE A 89 6.85 -1.29 -9.87
CA PHE A 89 7.53 -2.40 -10.55
C PHE A 89 7.78 -2.12 -12.03
N ALA A 90 7.01 -1.23 -12.67
CA ALA A 90 7.18 -0.87 -14.07
C ALA A 90 8.61 -0.39 -14.38
N ALA A 91 9.20 0.48 -13.56
CA ALA A 91 10.58 0.93 -13.77
C ALA A 91 11.63 -0.18 -13.60
N ALA A 92 11.28 -1.26 -12.90
CA ALA A 92 12.12 -2.45 -12.70
C ALA A 92 11.86 -3.57 -13.72
N MET A 93 11.06 -3.33 -14.76
CA MET A 93 10.78 -4.39 -15.74
C MET A 93 12.02 -4.78 -16.56
N PRO A 94 12.24 -6.07 -16.88
CA PRO A 94 13.28 -6.49 -17.80
C PRO A 94 12.99 -6.01 -19.24
N GLY A 95 13.99 -5.43 -19.89
CA GLY A 95 13.92 -4.95 -21.27
C GLY A 95 15.10 -4.04 -21.63
N GLU A 96 15.15 -3.68 -22.90
CA GLU A 96 16.17 -2.79 -23.48
C GLU A 96 15.93 -1.35 -23.00
N ARG A 97 17.02 -0.66 -22.66
CA ARG A 97 17.06 0.71 -22.16
C ARG A 97 18.15 1.48 -22.90
N ALA A 98 18.05 2.80 -22.90
CA ALA A 98 19.00 3.69 -23.55
C ALA A 98 20.40 3.57 -22.94
N GLU A 99 20.49 3.56 -21.62
CA GLU A 99 21.76 3.34 -20.93
C GLU A 99 21.91 1.89 -20.46
N ARG A 100 23.17 1.43 -20.40
CA ARG A 100 23.49 0.11 -19.85
C ARG A 100 23.33 0.11 -18.32
N ALA A 101 22.11 -0.16 -17.88
CA ALA A 101 21.74 -0.31 -16.48
C ALA A 101 20.90 -1.57 -16.26
N THR A 102 21.04 -2.17 -15.08
CA THR A 102 20.09 -3.21 -14.65
C THR A 102 18.70 -2.59 -14.40
N PRO A 103 17.61 -3.36 -14.47
CA PRO A 103 16.28 -2.84 -14.14
C PRO A 103 16.19 -2.25 -12.73
N ILE A 104 16.96 -2.79 -11.78
CA ILE A 104 17.01 -2.28 -10.40
C ILE A 104 17.75 -0.93 -10.32
N GLN A 105 18.81 -0.73 -11.11
CA GLN A 105 19.47 0.57 -11.20
C GLN A 105 18.52 1.62 -11.80
N ALA A 106 17.83 1.29 -12.90
CA ALA A 106 16.83 2.17 -13.50
C ALA A 106 15.71 2.52 -12.52
N TYR A 107 15.15 1.53 -11.82
CA TYR A 107 14.16 1.72 -10.76
C TYR A 107 14.62 2.74 -9.70
N ARG A 108 15.86 2.60 -9.21
CA ARG A 108 16.40 3.49 -8.18
C ARG A 108 16.63 4.90 -8.70
N GLU A 109 17.04 5.09 -9.95
CA GLU A 109 17.15 6.42 -10.57
C GLU A 109 15.78 7.11 -10.69
N GLY A 110 14.74 6.36 -11.05
CA GLY A 110 13.36 6.86 -11.06
C GLY A 110 12.90 7.31 -9.67
N MET A 111 13.08 6.46 -8.66
CA MET A 111 12.71 6.79 -7.27
C MET A 111 13.50 7.97 -6.70
N LYS A 112 14.80 8.05 -7.00
CA LYS A 112 15.65 9.19 -6.62
C LYS A 112 15.13 10.49 -7.22
N THR A 113 14.75 10.47 -8.50
CA THR A 113 14.17 11.62 -9.20
C THR A 113 12.89 12.10 -8.51
N ILE A 114 11.96 11.19 -8.20
CA ILE A 114 10.72 11.52 -7.48
C ILE A 114 11.03 12.12 -6.10
N ARG A 115 11.91 11.48 -5.31
CA ARG A 115 12.28 11.95 -3.97
C ARG A 115 12.90 13.34 -3.99
N GLN A 116 13.81 13.60 -4.92
CA GLN A 116 14.41 14.93 -5.09
C GLN A 116 13.35 15.98 -5.46
N ALA A 117 12.38 15.63 -6.30
CA ALA A 117 11.35 16.54 -6.78
C ALA A 117 10.32 16.95 -5.72
N VAL A 118 9.96 16.03 -4.79
CA VAL A 118 8.96 16.29 -3.74
C VAL A 118 9.55 16.76 -2.41
N GLY A 119 10.86 16.62 -2.21
CA GLY A 119 11.55 17.04 -0.98
C GLY A 119 11.06 16.29 0.25
N ASP A 120 10.55 17.04 1.22
CA ASP A 120 10.00 16.55 2.51
C ASP A 120 8.58 15.97 2.41
N GLY A 121 7.99 15.90 1.22
CA GLY A 121 6.69 15.25 1.03
C GLY A 121 6.72 13.78 1.44
N PHE A 122 5.62 13.27 1.98
CA PHE A 122 5.45 11.86 2.34
C PHE A 122 5.20 11.03 1.07
N ILE A 123 6.07 10.09 0.74
CA ILE A 123 5.86 9.09 -0.31
C ILE A 123 5.35 7.79 0.30
N LEU A 124 4.17 7.36 -0.16
CA LEU A 124 3.67 6.01 -0.02
C LEU A 124 3.96 5.23 -1.32
N GLY A 125 4.88 4.26 -1.26
CA GLY A 125 5.12 3.35 -2.38
C GLY A 125 4.07 2.24 -2.47
N CYS A 126 3.68 1.87 -3.69
CA CYS A 126 2.71 0.81 -3.96
C CYS A 126 3.07 0.04 -5.23
N GLY A 127 2.73 -1.26 -5.28
CA GLY A 127 3.11 -2.13 -6.39
C GLY A 127 4.63 -2.13 -6.65
N ALA A 128 5.45 -2.21 -5.60
CA ALA A 128 6.86 -1.86 -5.65
C ALA A 128 7.81 -3.04 -5.39
N PRO A 129 8.98 -3.09 -6.04
CA PRO A 129 10.11 -3.88 -5.56
C PRO A 129 10.51 -3.40 -4.15
N LEU A 130 10.32 -4.25 -3.14
CA LEU A 130 10.46 -3.84 -1.74
C LEU A 130 11.86 -3.31 -1.40
N LEU A 131 12.90 -4.16 -1.41
CA LEU A 131 14.25 -3.75 -1.01
C LEU A 131 14.80 -2.56 -1.80
N PRO A 132 14.65 -2.49 -3.14
CA PRO A 132 15.08 -1.33 -3.91
C PRO A 132 14.41 0.00 -3.53
N SER A 133 13.22 -0.04 -2.91
CA SER A 133 12.48 1.14 -2.43
C SER A 133 13.04 1.73 -1.13
N ALA A 134 13.80 0.95 -0.37
CA ALA A 134 14.30 1.38 0.94
C ALA A 134 15.18 2.63 0.81
N GLY A 135 14.89 3.63 1.66
CA GLY A 135 15.53 4.94 1.65
C GLY A 135 14.90 6.00 0.73
N PHE A 136 13.85 5.67 -0.02
CA PHE A 136 13.13 6.63 -0.88
C PHE A 136 11.68 6.91 -0.48
N VAL A 137 11.11 6.09 0.40
CA VAL A 137 9.70 6.13 0.78
C VAL A 137 9.56 6.24 2.28
N GLU A 138 8.55 6.99 2.75
CA GLU A 138 8.18 7.04 4.15
C GLU A 138 7.20 5.90 4.51
N GLY A 139 6.31 5.55 3.57
CA GLY A 139 5.38 4.43 3.69
C GLY A 139 5.46 3.45 2.54
N MET A 140 5.07 2.19 2.75
CA MET A 140 5.03 1.17 1.70
C MET A 140 3.84 0.24 1.89
N ARG A 141 3.04 0.08 0.84
CA ARG A 141 2.06 -1.01 0.72
C ARG A 141 2.80 -2.33 0.67
N ILE A 142 2.58 -3.18 1.68
CA ILE A 142 3.31 -4.45 1.85
C ILE A 142 2.49 -5.70 1.48
N GLY A 143 1.29 -5.56 0.93
CA GLY A 143 0.41 -6.67 0.56
C GLY A 143 -0.37 -6.37 -0.71
N GLU A 144 -1.28 -7.27 -1.10
CA GLU A 144 -2.25 -6.99 -2.16
C GLU A 144 -3.21 -5.84 -1.77
N ASP A 145 -4.03 -5.41 -2.73
CA ASP A 145 -5.17 -4.55 -2.43
C ASP A 145 -6.14 -5.28 -1.50
N THR A 146 -6.63 -4.58 -0.47
CA THR A 146 -7.78 -5.02 0.29
C THR A 146 -9.03 -4.94 -0.58
N ALA A 147 -10.14 -5.49 -0.11
CA ALA A 147 -11.39 -5.47 -0.83
C ALA A 147 -12.59 -5.52 0.11
N PRO A 148 -13.79 -5.15 -0.34
CA PRO A 148 -15.02 -5.25 0.45
C PRO A 148 -15.50 -6.70 0.65
N HIS A 149 -14.62 -7.68 0.55
CA HIS A 149 -14.91 -9.11 0.71
C HIS A 149 -13.69 -9.87 1.25
N TRP A 150 -13.95 -11.06 1.79
CA TRP A 150 -12.96 -11.95 2.37
C TRP A 150 -13.00 -13.31 1.68
N ASP A 151 -11.92 -13.69 0.99
CA ASP A 151 -11.80 -14.99 0.34
C ASP A 151 -10.50 -15.72 0.75
N THR A 152 -10.62 -16.91 1.33
CA THR A 152 -9.48 -17.73 1.74
C THR A 152 -9.05 -18.73 0.66
N LYS A 153 -9.79 -18.81 -0.46
CA LYS A 153 -9.50 -19.75 -1.54
C LYS A 153 -8.22 -19.36 -2.26
N ARG A 154 -7.33 -20.34 -2.43
CA ARG A 154 -6.07 -20.16 -3.16
C ARG A 154 -6.29 -20.21 -4.66
N GLY A 155 -6.27 -19.06 -5.32
CA GLY A 155 -6.19 -18.93 -6.78
C GLY A 155 -4.75 -18.62 -7.24
N ALA A 156 -4.47 -18.88 -8.53
CA ALA A 156 -3.18 -18.55 -9.16
C ALA A 156 -2.91 -17.03 -9.26
N PHE A 157 -3.98 -16.23 -9.27
CA PHE A 157 -3.95 -14.78 -9.14
C PHE A 157 -4.99 -14.39 -8.10
N GLN A 158 -4.52 -13.96 -6.93
CA GLN A 158 -5.41 -13.43 -5.91
C GLN A 158 -5.51 -11.93 -6.19
N GLY A 159 -6.61 -11.51 -6.79
CA GLY A 159 -6.94 -10.09 -6.96
C GLY A 159 -7.13 -9.40 -5.60
N PRO A 160 -7.72 -8.20 -5.58
CA PRO A 160 -8.00 -7.49 -4.33
C PRO A 160 -8.78 -8.36 -3.35
N ASN A 161 -8.30 -8.47 -2.10
CA ASN A 161 -8.86 -9.34 -1.07
C ASN A 161 -8.39 -8.93 0.33
N ALA A 162 -9.33 -8.71 1.26
CA ALA A 162 -9.01 -8.33 2.64
C ALA A 162 -8.19 -9.39 3.39
N TYR A 163 -8.43 -10.69 3.13
CA TYR A 163 -7.67 -11.77 3.75
C TYR A 163 -6.17 -11.69 3.40
N SER A 164 -5.85 -11.60 2.11
CA SER A 164 -4.47 -11.62 1.62
C SER A 164 -3.72 -10.34 2.01
N ALA A 165 -4.39 -9.18 1.96
CA ALA A 165 -3.84 -7.90 2.42
C ALA A 165 -3.47 -7.93 3.92
N LEU A 166 -4.39 -8.40 4.79
CA LEU A 166 -4.11 -8.50 6.22
C LEU A 166 -3.03 -9.55 6.52
N LYS A 167 -3.08 -10.71 5.86
CA LYS A 167 -2.09 -11.77 6.04
C LYS A 167 -0.68 -11.27 5.68
N ASN A 168 -0.52 -10.57 4.57
CA ASN A 168 0.76 -9.97 4.20
C ASN A 168 1.23 -8.94 5.24
N SER A 169 0.32 -8.15 5.81
CA SER A 169 0.63 -7.19 6.88
C SER A 169 1.19 -7.84 8.13
N ILE A 170 0.61 -8.97 8.54
CA ILE A 170 1.10 -9.77 9.66
C ILE A 170 2.46 -10.40 9.33
N MET A 171 2.57 -11.05 8.16
CA MET A 171 3.76 -11.79 7.74
C MET A 171 4.97 -10.88 7.48
N ARG A 172 4.74 -9.62 7.08
CA ARG A 172 5.77 -8.60 6.80
C ARG A 172 5.89 -7.54 7.89
N SER A 173 5.30 -7.79 9.07
CA SER A 173 5.34 -6.89 10.22
C SER A 173 6.77 -6.47 10.63
N PHE A 174 7.76 -7.33 10.40
CA PHE A 174 9.17 -7.06 10.70
C PHE A 174 9.81 -5.92 9.87
N LEU A 175 9.17 -5.46 8.78
CA LEU A 175 9.64 -4.34 7.97
C LEU A 175 9.27 -2.97 8.58
N HIS A 176 8.21 -2.93 9.37
CA HIS A 176 7.64 -1.71 9.93
C HIS A 176 8.65 -1.02 10.88
N ARG A 177 8.89 0.28 10.65
CA ARG A 177 9.88 1.14 11.35
C ARG A 177 11.31 0.60 11.32
N LYS A 178 11.59 -0.31 10.37
CA LYS A 178 12.94 -0.78 10.03
C LYS A 178 13.35 -0.27 8.65
N LEU A 179 12.45 -0.39 7.67
CA LEU A 179 12.67 0.17 6.32
C LEU A 179 11.80 1.40 6.05
N TRP A 180 10.56 1.41 6.57
CA TRP A 180 9.52 2.42 6.33
C TRP A 180 8.35 2.19 7.30
N LEU A 181 7.28 2.98 7.18
CA LEU A 181 5.99 2.66 7.77
C LEU A 181 5.24 1.66 6.87
N ASN A 182 4.95 0.47 7.39
CA ASN A 182 4.09 -0.48 6.68
C ASN A 182 2.68 0.12 6.53
N ASP A 183 2.18 0.11 5.30
CA ASP A 183 0.80 0.36 4.95
C ASP A 183 0.10 -1.00 4.72
N PRO A 184 -0.88 -1.35 5.57
CA PRO A 184 -1.64 -2.59 5.47
C PRO A 184 -2.80 -2.48 4.46
N ASP A 185 -2.83 -1.41 3.67
CA ASP A 185 -3.99 -0.93 2.91
C ASP A 185 -5.13 -0.41 3.79
N CYS A 186 -6.14 0.16 3.14
CA CYS A 186 -7.18 0.93 3.80
C CYS A 186 -8.09 0.08 4.68
N LEU A 187 -8.55 0.66 5.79
CA LEU A 187 -9.67 0.15 6.54
C LEU A 187 -10.97 0.42 5.78
N LEU A 188 -11.85 -0.59 5.71
CA LEU A 188 -13.20 -0.49 5.17
C LEU A 188 -14.19 -0.70 6.32
N LEU A 189 -14.71 0.39 6.85
CA LEU A 189 -15.45 0.46 8.11
C LEU A 189 -16.95 0.73 7.91
N ARG A 190 -17.38 1.09 6.69
CA ARG A 190 -18.81 1.27 6.38
C ARG A 190 -19.64 0.03 6.69
N SER A 191 -20.92 0.24 7.00
CA SER A 191 -21.86 -0.84 7.35
C SER A 191 -22.75 -1.31 6.19
N GLN A 192 -22.65 -0.65 5.04
CA GLN A 192 -23.46 -0.89 3.83
C GLN A 192 -22.53 -1.05 2.61
N ASP A 193 -23.03 -1.65 1.53
CA ASP A 193 -22.28 -1.89 0.30
C ASP A 193 -20.93 -2.60 0.54
N ILE A 194 -20.96 -3.60 1.43
CA ILE A 194 -19.79 -4.36 1.85
C ILE A 194 -20.19 -5.79 2.19
N SER A 195 -19.35 -6.75 1.80
CA SER A 195 -19.52 -8.18 2.11
C SER A 195 -18.69 -8.62 3.31
N LEU A 196 -17.80 -7.76 3.82
CA LEU A 196 -17.08 -8.00 5.07
C LEU A 196 -18.06 -8.02 6.24
N THR A 197 -18.04 -9.12 6.98
CA THR A 197 -18.74 -9.28 8.24
C THR A 197 -18.23 -8.28 9.29
N PRO A 198 -19.00 -8.00 10.35
CA PRO A 198 -18.50 -7.20 11.47
C PRO A 198 -17.20 -7.75 12.08
N ASN A 199 -17.05 -9.07 12.17
CA ASN A 199 -15.84 -9.71 12.72
C ASN A 199 -14.62 -9.49 11.82
N GLU A 200 -14.78 -9.60 10.50
CA GLU A 200 -13.67 -9.38 9.55
C GLU A 200 -13.20 -7.92 9.58
N ARG A 201 -14.15 -6.96 9.65
CA ARG A 201 -13.82 -5.53 9.80
C ARG A 201 -13.09 -5.25 11.11
N GLU A 202 -13.60 -5.78 12.22
CA GLU A 202 -12.96 -5.63 13.53
C GLU A 202 -11.57 -6.27 13.55
N LEU A 203 -11.44 -7.50 13.05
CA LEU A 203 -10.17 -8.20 12.92
C LEU A 203 -9.14 -7.35 12.18
N TYR A 204 -9.49 -6.86 10.99
CA TYR A 204 -8.58 -6.07 10.15
C TYR A 204 -8.13 -4.80 10.87
N ALA A 205 -9.07 -4.01 11.37
CA ALA A 205 -8.77 -2.73 12.00
C ALA A 205 -7.94 -2.89 13.28
N LEU A 206 -8.29 -3.85 14.14
CA LEU A 206 -7.56 -4.09 15.38
C LEU A 206 -6.16 -4.65 15.12
N ALA A 207 -6.02 -5.56 14.15
CA ALA A 207 -4.72 -6.09 13.79
C ALA A 207 -3.82 -5.00 13.19
N ALA A 208 -4.32 -4.16 12.28
CA ALA A 208 -3.57 -3.02 11.74
C ALA A 208 -3.08 -2.07 12.84
N GLY A 209 -3.95 -1.72 13.79
CA GLY A 209 -3.59 -0.90 14.95
C GLY A 209 -2.56 -1.56 15.86
N ALA A 210 -2.76 -2.82 16.23
CA ALA A 210 -1.84 -3.57 17.08
C ALA A 210 -0.46 -3.81 16.42
N LEU A 211 -0.38 -3.76 15.09
CA LEU A 211 0.85 -3.84 14.32
C LEU A 211 1.59 -2.48 14.20
N ASP A 212 1.10 -1.41 14.83
CA ASP A 212 1.61 -0.02 14.67
C ASP A 212 1.58 0.47 13.21
N ASN A 213 0.82 -0.18 12.33
CA ASN A 213 0.85 0.13 10.89
C ASN A 213 0.11 1.44 10.59
N MET A 214 0.27 1.96 9.36
CA MET A 214 -0.49 3.13 8.90
C MET A 214 -2.00 2.82 8.98
N ILE A 215 -2.81 3.82 9.32
CA ILE A 215 -4.27 3.72 9.41
C ILE A 215 -4.87 4.77 8.48
N ILE A 216 -5.47 4.30 7.39
CA ILE A 216 -6.18 5.10 6.38
C ILE A 216 -7.54 4.47 6.17
N GLU A 217 -8.62 5.25 6.19
CA GLU A 217 -9.98 4.78 5.91
C GLU A 217 -10.35 5.10 4.45
N SER A 218 -11.05 4.19 3.78
CA SER A 218 -11.50 4.38 2.39
C SER A 218 -12.96 3.98 2.24
N ASP A 219 -13.85 4.82 2.74
CA ASP A 219 -15.29 4.63 2.68
C ASP A 219 -16.01 5.88 2.18
N ASP A 220 -17.21 5.69 1.64
CA ASP A 220 -18.21 6.76 1.72
C ASP A 220 -18.56 6.96 3.21
N LEU A 221 -18.11 8.09 3.76
CA LEU A 221 -18.26 8.41 5.17
C LEU A 221 -19.73 8.53 5.61
N ALA A 222 -20.68 8.71 4.68
CA ALA A 222 -22.11 8.66 4.97
C ALA A 222 -22.58 7.25 5.36
N LEU A 223 -21.88 6.21 4.91
CA LEU A 223 -22.18 4.80 5.20
C LEU A 223 -21.44 4.27 6.43
N VAL A 224 -20.65 5.11 7.11
CA VAL A 224 -19.90 4.75 8.32
C VAL A 224 -20.70 5.11 9.57
N ASP A 225 -21.30 4.09 10.17
CA ASP A 225 -22.06 4.20 11.42
C ASP A 225 -21.17 4.43 12.65
N GLU A 226 -21.78 4.60 13.83
CA GLU A 226 -21.04 4.82 15.07
C GLU A 226 -20.16 3.61 15.47
N ARG A 227 -20.48 2.39 15.01
CA ARG A 227 -19.65 1.21 15.26
C ARG A 227 -18.35 1.32 14.47
N GLY A 228 -18.42 1.69 13.20
CA GLY A 228 -17.24 1.95 12.36
C GLY A 228 -16.35 3.06 12.95
N ARG A 229 -16.95 4.19 13.35
CA ARG A 229 -16.22 5.30 13.99
C ARG A 229 -15.52 4.89 15.29
N LYS A 230 -16.19 4.10 16.14
CA LYS A 230 -15.59 3.57 17.37
C LYS A 230 -14.45 2.60 17.06
N LEU A 231 -14.61 1.76 16.05
CA LEU A 231 -13.58 0.81 15.63
C LEU A 231 -12.33 1.53 15.13
N LEU A 232 -12.46 2.60 14.34
CA LEU A 232 -11.34 3.44 13.92
C LEU A 232 -10.57 4.01 15.13
N ARG A 233 -11.29 4.64 16.07
CA ARG A 233 -10.67 5.20 17.29
C ARG A 233 -9.94 4.13 18.10
N LYS A 234 -10.52 2.93 18.20
CA LYS A 234 -9.91 1.79 18.88
C LYS A 234 -8.63 1.33 18.16
N ALA A 235 -8.64 1.23 16.83
CA ALA A 235 -7.45 0.87 16.05
C ALA A 235 -6.31 1.89 16.25
N ILE A 236 -6.61 3.19 16.18
CA ILE A 236 -5.63 4.26 16.40
C ILE A 236 -5.04 4.18 17.82
N ALA A 237 -5.87 3.92 18.84
CA ALA A 237 -5.42 3.83 20.22
C ALA A 237 -4.42 2.68 20.49
N LEU A 238 -4.34 1.67 19.62
CA LEU A 238 -3.41 0.54 19.75
C LEU A 238 -2.00 0.83 19.19
N GLN A 239 -1.84 1.91 18.42
CA GLN A 239 -0.57 2.25 17.77
C GLN A 239 0.49 2.71 18.77
N GLY A 240 1.74 2.84 18.32
CA GLY A 240 2.88 3.42 19.04
C GLY A 240 3.76 2.42 19.79
N GLY A 241 3.42 1.12 19.78
CA GLY A 241 4.19 0.09 20.49
C GLY A 241 5.19 -0.66 19.62
N ARG A 242 6.14 -1.35 20.27
CA ARG A 242 7.08 -2.28 19.64
C ARG A 242 6.41 -3.62 19.43
N VAL A 243 6.33 -4.05 18.18
CA VAL A 243 5.54 -5.21 17.77
C VAL A 243 6.36 -6.49 17.69
N ASN A 244 5.78 -7.58 18.18
CA ASN A 244 6.24 -8.96 17.95
C ASN A 244 5.06 -9.84 17.56
N VAL A 245 5.21 -10.61 16.49
CA VAL A 245 4.18 -11.54 16.00
C VAL A 245 4.65 -12.98 16.20
N ARG A 246 3.79 -13.82 16.76
CA ARG A 246 3.97 -15.28 16.84
C ARG A 246 2.93 -15.99 15.97
N GLY A 247 3.23 -17.23 15.57
CA GLY A 247 2.34 -18.03 14.71
C GLY A 247 2.60 -17.86 13.21
N LEU A 248 3.68 -17.19 12.81
CA LEU A 248 4.01 -16.92 11.40
C LEU A 248 4.15 -18.19 10.54
N MET A 249 4.54 -19.31 11.14
CA MET A 249 4.68 -20.61 10.46
C MET A 249 3.45 -21.52 10.62
N GLY A 250 2.34 -20.98 11.16
CA GLY A 250 1.12 -21.73 11.46
C GLY A 250 -0.02 -21.47 10.46
N ASP A 251 -1.21 -21.96 10.82
CA ASP A 251 -2.42 -21.96 9.99
C ASP A 251 -3.28 -20.70 10.19
N ASP A 252 -2.76 -19.53 9.79
CA ASP A 252 -3.52 -18.27 9.79
C ASP A 252 -4.07 -17.88 11.19
N PHE A 253 -3.34 -18.26 12.24
CA PHE A 253 -3.67 -17.95 13.63
C PHE A 253 -2.47 -17.33 14.33
N TYR A 254 -2.59 -16.06 14.69
CA TYR A 254 -1.46 -15.25 15.11
C TYR A 254 -1.68 -14.63 16.48
N LEU A 255 -0.59 -14.49 17.24
CA LEU A 255 -0.55 -13.64 18.44
C LEU A 255 0.30 -12.41 18.13
N ILE A 256 -0.35 -11.26 18.07
CA ILE A 256 0.28 -9.95 17.90
C ILE A 256 0.47 -9.36 19.31
N ARG A 257 1.71 -9.08 19.67
CA ARG A 257 2.06 -8.35 20.90
C ARG A 257 2.60 -6.99 20.52
N SER A 258 2.15 -5.95 21.21
CA SER A 258 2.69 -4.59 21.09
C SER A 258 2.94 -4.03 22.48
N GLN A 259 4.13 -3.47 22.71
CA GLN A 259 4.54 -2.98 24.04
C GLN A 259 5.10 -1.56 23.97
N GLY A 260 4.78 -0.75 24.99
CA GLY A 260 5.30 0.61 25.13
C GLY A 260 4.55 1.67 24.33
N GLY A 261 3.41 1.31 23.73
CA GLY A 261 2.46 2.28 23.15
C GLY A 261 1.53 2.88 24.22
N PRO A 262 0.68 3.85 23.85
CA PRO A 262 -0.25 4.52 24.79
C PRO A 262 -1.27 3.58 25.43
N ALA A 263 -1.61 2.46 24.77
CA ALA A 263 -2.48 1.42 25.31
C ALA A 263 -1.78 0.47 26.31
N GLY A 264 -0.51 0.69 26.63
CA GLY A 264 0.28 -0.22 27.49
C GLY A 264 0.72 -1.48 26.74
N GLU A 265 0.56 -2.64 27.38
CA GLU A 265 0.78 -3.94 26.73
C GLU A 265 -0.49 -4.36 25.99
N VAL A 266 -0.37 -4.54 24.67
CA VAL A 266 -1.42 -5.10 23.81
C VAL A 266 -1.07 -6.54 23.49
N ARG A 267 -2.01 -7.45 23.69
CA ARG A 267 -1.94 -8.85 23.26
C ARG A 267 -3.21 -9.18 22.49
N LEU A 268 -3.10 -9.29 21.18
CA LEU A 268 -4.23 -9.54 20.28
C LEU A 268 -4.03 -10.87 19.56
N ILE A 269 -4.98 -11.78 19.70
CA ILE A 269 -5.10 -12.92 18.81
C ILE A 269 -5.82 -12.46 17.54
N ALA A 270 -5.26 -12.82 16.39
CA ALA A 270 -5.85 -12.66 15.07
C ALA A 270 -6.07 -14.04 14.45
N ASN A 271 -7.33 -14.47 14.34
CA ASN A 271 -7.72 -15.70 13.65
C ASN A 271 -8.20 -15.36 12.25
N LEU A 272 -7.36 -15.53 11.24
CA LEU A 272 -7.69 -15.28 9.83
C LEU A 272 -8.34 -16.51 9.16
N SER A 273 -8.33 -17.67 9.81
CA SER A 273 -8.84 -18.92 9.25
C SER A 273 -10.37 -19.00 9.24
N ASP A 274 -10.89 -19.94 8.43
CA ASP A 274 -12.33 -20.25 8.33
C ASP A 274 -12.85 -21.16 9.46
N ARG A 275 -12.01 -21.51 10.42
CA ARG A 275 -12.39 -22.33 11.57
C ARG A 275 -12.19 -21.58 12.87
N SER A 276 -12.95 -21.98 13.88
CA SER A 276 -12.60 -21.63 15.25
C SER A 276 -11.27 -22.28 15.63
N ASN A 277 -10.45 -21.54 16.39
CA ASN A 277 -9.22 -22.07 16.96
C ASN A 277 -9.24 -21.91 18.48
N GLN A 278 -8.67 -22.87 19.18
CA GLN A 278 -8.54 -22.83 20.64
C GLN A 278 -7.25 -22.11 21.04
N TYR A 279 -7.34 -21.23 22.03
CA TYR A 279 -6.18 -20.67 22.71
C TYR A 279 -6.36 -20.81 24.21
N ASN A 280 -5.53 -21.66 24.83
CA ASN A 280 -5.68 -22.08 26.22
C ASN A 280 -7.10 -22.63 26.48
N SER A 281 -7.90 -21.92 27.28
CA SER A 281 -9.23 -22.36 27.74
C SER A 281 -10.41 -21.70 27.01
N PHE A 282 -10.16 -20.96 25.92
CA PHE A 282 -11.25 -20.33 25.18
C PHE A 282 -11.08 -20.46 23.66
N GLU A 283 -12.23 -20.44 23.02
CA GLU A 283 -12.37 -20.46 21.57
C GLU A 283 -12.25 -19.04 21.00
N VAL A 284 -11.59 -18.95 19.85
CA VAL A 284 -11.52 -17.75 19.03
C VAL A 284 -12.25 -18.05 17.71
N PRO A 285 -13.40 -17.41 17.45
CA PRO A 285 -14.21 -17.64 16.24
C PRO A 285 -13.41 -17.45 14.95
N PRO A 286 -13.87 -18.01 13.81
CA PRO A 286 -13.26 -17.77 12.51
C PRO A 286 -13.27 -16.27 12.18
N ARG A 287 -12.24 -15.83 11.46
CA ARG A 287 -12.13 -14.46 10.90
C ARG A 287 -12.40 -13.37 11.93
N SER A 288 -11.85 -13.54 13.13
CA SER A 288 -12.09 -12.66 14.28
C SER A 288 -10.81 -12.35 15.04
N ALA A 289 -10.85 -11.29 15.84
CA ALA A 289 -9.78 -10.93 16.76
C ALA A 289 -10.25 -10.96 18.22
N ARG A 290 -9.32 -11.25 19.14
CA ARG A 290 -9.59 -11.29 20.58
C ARG A 290 -8.40 -10.80 21.39
N PHE A 291 -8.62 -9.85 22.29
CA PHE A 291 -7.61 -9.41 23.26
C PHE A 291 -7.41 -10.46 24.36
N LEU A 292 -6.19 -10.53 24.90
CA LEU A 292 -5.79 -11.36 26.04
C LEU A 292 -5.60 -10.56 27.30
#